data_AF-S7RLJ0-F1
#
_entry.id   AF-S7RLJ0-F1
#
_cell.length_a   1.000
_cell.length_b   1.000
_cell.length_c   1.000
_cell.angle_alpha   90.00
_cell.angle_beta   90.00
_cell.angle_gamma   90.00
#
_symmetry.space_group_name_H-M   'P 1'
#
loop_
_entity.id
_entity.type
_entity.pdbx_description
1 polymer ?
#
loop_
_entity_poly.entity_id
_entity_poly.type
_entity_poly.pdbx_seq_one_letter_code
_entity_poly.pdbx_strand_id
1 'polypeptide(L)'
;MVSIRYTLAAAAALFGVANADLSILAPGGPNLWWVASSTNTLLWTCKDSQYQNFTILVANSNPSILSAPQAIIAVQNNYDCSKTITDSQSGYPPATGYTVQLANPLNSTEIYAQSQEFEIKPLGSAYPASSA
;
A
#
# COMPACT_ATOMS: atom_id res chain seq x y z
N MET A 1 -58.60 35.87 -1.86
CA MET A 1 -58.11 34.64 -1.20
C MET A 1 -57.09 34.03 -2.14
N VAL A 2 -55.79 34.14 -1.83
CA VAL A 2 -54.67 33.90 -2.77
C VAL A 2 -54.23 32.43 -2.69
N SER A 3 -54.24 31.73 -3.82
CA SER A 3 -53.74 30.36 -3.95
C SER A 3 -52.23 30.33 -4.10
N ILE A 4 -51.54 29.57 -3.25
CA ILE A 4 -50.10 29.32 -3.31
C ILE A 4 -49.88 27.98 -4.00
N ARG A 5 -49.10 27.96 -5.09
CA ARG A 5 -48.66 26.73 -5.77
C ARG A 5 -47.29 26.33 -5.25
N TYR A 6 -47.17 25.11 -4.75
CA TYR A 6 -45.90 24.51 -4.34
C TYR A 6 -45.26 23.78 -5.52
N THR A 7 -44.11 24.28 -5.99
CA THR A 7 -43.26 23.59 -6.97
C THR A 7 -42.28 22.69 -6.22
N LEU A 8 -42.40 21.37 -6.41
CA LEU A 8 -41.43 20.39 -5.95
C LEU A 8 -40.24 20.35 -6.92
N ALA A 9 -39.05 20.70 -6.46
CA ALA A 9 -37.80 20.49 -7.19
C ALA A 9 -37.23 19.11 -6.85
N ALA A 10 -37.11 18.24 -7.85
CA ALA A 10 -36.46 16.94 -7.71
C ALA A 10 -34.93 17.11 -7.77
N ALA A 11 -34.23 16.76 -6.69
CA ALA A 11 -32.78 16.69 -6.66
C ALA A 11 -32.32 15.32 -7.21
N ALA A 12 -31.68 15.31 -8.37
CA ALA A 12 -31.00 14.12 -8.87
C ALA A 12 -29.66 13.95 -8.13
N ALA A 13 -29.55 12.90 -7.33
CA ALA A 13 -28.27 12.50 -6.74
C ALA A 13 -27.40 11.83 -7.81
N LEU A 14 -26.31 12.49 -8.20
CA LEU A 14 -25.25 11.87 -8.98
C LEU A 14 -24.49 10.92 -8.06
N PHE A 15 -24.71 9.61 -8.22
CA PHE A 15 -23.85 8.60 -7.61
C PHE A 15 -22.51 8.62 -8.35
N GLY A 16 -21.49 9.18 -7.71
CA GLY A 16 -20.10 9.01 -8.16
C GLY A 16 -19.71 7.55 -8.02
N VAL A 17 -19.25 6.93 -9.09
CA VAL A 17 -18.52 5.66 -9.03
C VAL A 17 -17.22 5.91 -8.26
N ALA A 18 -17.10 5.34 -7.07
CA ALA A 18 -15.81 5.30 -6.38
C ALA A 18 -14.88 4.40 -7.21
N ASN A 19 -13.89 4.99 -7.87
CA ASN A 19 -12.78 4.22 -8.41
C ASN A 19 -12.05 3.61 -7.22
N ALA A 20 -11.94 2.28 -7.15
CA ALA A 20 -11.14 1.63 -6.12
C ALA A 20 -9.66 1.87 -6.47
N ASP A 21 -9.07 2.85 -5.78
CA ASP A 21 -7.68 3.26 -5.98
C ASP A 21 -6.70 2.13 -5.61
N LEU A 22 -5.47 2.21 -6.13
CA LEU A 22 -4.38 1.31 -5.78
C LEU A 22 -4.07 1.49 -4.28
N SER A 23 -4.14 0.41 -3.50
CA SER A 23 -3.90 0.44 -2.06
C SER A 23 -3.17 -0.82 -1.62
N ILE A 24 -2.26 -0.68 -0.65
CA ILE A 24 -1.54 -1.80 -0.05
C ILE A 24 -2.38 -2.36 1.09
N LEU A 25 -2.64 -3.67 1.04
CA LEU A 25 -3.45 -4.40 2.00
C LEU A 25 -2.58 -5.07 3.09
N ALA A 26 -1.39 -5.53 2.73
CA ALA A 26 -0.41 -6.10 3.66
C ALA A 26 1.00 -5.91 3.11
N PRO A 27 2.02 -5.56 3.92
CA PRO A 27 1.93 -5.28 5.35
C PRO A 27 1.25 -3.92 5.63
N GLY A 28 0.99 -3.63 6.91
CA GLY A 28 0.41 -2.37 7.34
C GLY A 28 -0.26 -2.41 8.71
N GLY A 29 -0.04 -1.36 9.51
CA GLY A 29 -0.64 -1.22 10.83
C GLY A 29 0.00 -2.14 11.88
N PRO A 30 -0.56 -2.20 13.09
CA PRO A 30 0.07 -2.90 14.23
C PRO A 30 0.01 -4.43 14.13
N ASN A 31 -0.85 -4.98 13.26
CA ASN A 31 -1.14 -6.42 13.20
C ASN A 31 -0.49 -7.15 12.03
N LEU A 32 0.10 -6.42 11.07
CA LEU A 32 0.72 -6.99 9.87
C LEU A 32 2.16 -6.50 9.76
N TRP A 33 3.09 -7.39 10.08
CA TRP A 33 4.53 -7.13 10.05
C TRP A 33 5.24 -8.01 9.03
N TRP A 34 6.48 -7.62 8.70
CA TRP A 34 7.42 -8.49 8.02
C TRP A 34 8.45 -9.07 8.99
N VAL A 35 9.12 -10.14 8.58
CA VAL A 35 10.24 -10.75 9.29
C VAL A 35 11.52 -10.49 8.49
N ALA A 36 12.54 -9.93 9.13
CA ALA A 36 13.81 -9.60 8.51
C ALA A 36 14.50 -10.84 7.91
N SER A 37 15.12 -10.67 6.74
CA SER A 37 15.91 -11.72 6.06
C SER A 37 15.14 -13.04 5.88
N SER A 38 13.85 -12.94 5.60
CA SER A 38 12.95 -14.07 5.43
C SER A 38 11.94 -13.80 4.32
N THR A 39 11.23 -14.83 3.89
CA THR A 39 10.16 -14.69 2.89
C THR A 39 8.96 -13.97 3.48
N ASN A 40 8.54 -12.88 2.85
CA ASN A 40 7.35 -12.12 3.24
C ASN A 40 6.36 -12.00 2.08
N THR A 41 5.17 -11.50 2.36
CA THR A 41 4.13 -11.24 1.34
C THR A 41 3.78 -9.76 1.32
N LEU A 42 3.71 -9.20 0.10
CA LEU A 42 3.11 -7.92 -0.21
C LEU A 42 1.78 -8.16 -0.95
N LEU A 43 0.71 -7.49 -0.55
CA LEU A 43 -0.62 -7.62 -1.13
C LEU A 43 -1.21 -6.24 -1.41
N TRP A 44 -1.89 -6.06 -2.56
CA TRP A 44 -2.49 -4.79 -2.96
C TRP A 44 -3.79 -4.97 -3.78
N THR A 45 -4.54 -3.89 -3.94
CA THR A 45 -5.71 -3.83 -4.84
C THR A 45 -5.26 -3.71 -6.30
N CYS A 46 -5.61 -4.69 -7.13
CA CYS A 46 -5.13 -4.74 -8.52
C CYS A 46 -6.21 -4.52 -9.60
N LYS A 47 -7.48 -4.82 -9.30
CA LYS A 47 -8.53 -4.96 -10.33
C LYS A 47 -9.00 -3.64 -10.95
N ASP A 48 -8.98 -2.57 -10.16
CA ASP A 48 -9.59 -1.27 -10.52
C ASP A 48 -8.57 -0.11 -10.57
N SER A 49 -7.28 -0.44 -10.49
CA SER A 49 -6.20 0.55 -10.53
C SER A 49 -5.87 0.95 -11.98
N GLN A 50 -5.70 2.25 -12.20
CA GLN A 50 -5.25 2.81 -13.49
C GLN A 50 -3.77 2.53 -13.81
N TYR A 51 -2.99 2.10 -12.82
CA TYR A 51 -1.56 1.86 -12.96
C TYR A 51 -1.29 0.43 -13.42
N GLN A 52 -0.54 0.28 -14.52
CA GLN A 52 -0.21 -1.04 -15.08
C GLN A 52 0.98 -1.71 -14.37
N ASN A 53 1.95 -0.91 -13.95
CA ASN A 53 3.12 -1.34 -13.23
C ASN A 53 3.64 -0.25 -12.29
N PHE A 54 4.48 -0.64 -11.35
CA PHE A 54 5.09 0.24 -10.36
C PHE A 54 6.41 -0.32 -9.85
N THR A 55 7.24 0.55 -9.27
CA THR A 55 8.38 0.16 -8.45
C THR A 55 7.90 -0.08 -7.03
N ILE A 56 8.38 -1.15 -6.39
CA ILE A 56 8.14 -1.38 -4.96
C ILE A 56 9.35 -0.86 -4.19
N LEU A 57 9.10 0.13 -3.34
CA LEU A 57 10.08 0.72 -2.45
C LEU A 57 9.77 0.34 -0.99
N VAL A 58 10.80 0.24 -0.17
CA VAL A 58 10.70 0.20 1.30
C VAL A 58 11.30 1.50 1.84
N ALA A 59 10.55 2.18 2.68
CA ALA A 59 10.98 3.39 3.37
C ALA A 59 10.88 3.20 4.89
N ASN A 60 11.54 4.07 5.66
CA ASN A 60 11.39 4.14 7.10
C ASN A 60 11.30 5.61 7.54
N SER A 61 10.46 5.91 8.53
CA SER A 61 10.32 7.27 9.06
C SER A 61 11.54 7.73 9.89
N ASN A 62 12.39 6.80 10.34
CA ASN A 62 13.66 7.10 11.01
C ASN A 62 14.85 7.02 10.02
N PRO A 63 15.47 8.16 9.67
CA PRO A 63 16.59 8.19 8.72
C PRO A 63 17.87 7.51 9.25
N SER A 64 17.96 7.24 10.55
CA SER A 64 19.07 6.47 11.13
C SER A 64 18.94 4.96 10.87
N ILE A 65 17.74 4.49 10.55
CA ILE A 65 17.46 3.10 10.15
C ILE A 65 17.57 2.97 8.64
N LEU A 66 16.91 3.88 7.90
CA LEU A 66 16.98 3.91 6.44
C LEU A 66 17.00 5.35 5.95
N SER A 67 18.13 5.78 5.38
CA SER A 67 18.36 7.18 5.01
C SER A 67 17.51 7.68 3.84
N ALA A 68 16.99 6.77 3.01
CA ALA A 68 16.11 7.06 1.88
C ALA A 68 15.34 5.79 1.46
N PRO A 69 14.18 5.90 0.81
CA PRO A 69 13.47 4.74 0.26
C PRO A 69 14.36 3.89 -0.65
N GLN A 70 14.31 2.57 -0.49
CA GLN A 70 15.09 1.61 -1.28
C GLN A 70 14.18 0.76 -2.16
N ALA A 71 14.52 0.67 -3.44
CA ALA A 71 13.80 -0.19 -4.38
C ALA A 71 14.17 -1.67 -4.17
N ILE A 72 13.16 -2.50 -3.91
CA ILE A 72 13.33 -3.95 -3.81
C ILE A 72 12.89 -4.67 -5.08
N ILE A 73 11.98 -4.06 -5.85
CA ILE A 73 11.55 -4.52 -7.17
C ILE A 73 11.40 -3.30 -8.08
N ALA A 74 12.19 -3.26 -9.15
CA ALA A 74 12.21 -2.13 -10.08
C ALA A 74 10.90 -1.99 -10.88
N VAL A 75 10.35 -3.11 -11.38
CA VAL A 75 9.11 -3.14 -12.14
C VAL A 75 8.27 -4.33 -11.68
N GLN A 76 7.13 -4.05 -11.07
CA GLN A 76 6.13 -5.02 -10.67
C GLN A 76 4.85 -4.76 -11.47
N ASN A 77 4.31 -5.80 -12.10
CA ASN A 77 3.04 -5.71 -12.81
C ASN A 77 1.87 -5.71 -11.82
N ASN A 78 0.92 -4.80 -12.02
CA ASN A 78 -0.18 -4.60 -11.09
C ASN A 78 -1.16 -5.79 -11.07
N TYR A 79 -1.34 -6.49 -12.19
CA TYR A 79 -2.29 -7.59 -12.31
C TYR A 79 -1.96 -8.83 -11.45
N ASP A 80 -0.75 -8.90 -10.85
CA ASP A 80 -0.36 -10.00 -9.97
C ASP A 80 -1.09 -9.95 -8.61
N CYS A 81 -1.51 -8.76 -8.15
CA CYS A 81 -2.21 -8.50 -6.88
C CYS A 81 -1.44 -8.85 -5.59
N SER A 82 -0.40 -9.66 -5.68
CA SER A 82 0.46 -10.07 -4.58
C SER A 82 1.88 -10.32 -5.07
N LYS A 83 2.84 -10.24 -4.15
CA LYS A 83 4.23 -10.56 -4.43
C LYS A 83 4.88 -11.20 -3.22
N THR A 84 5.57 -12.32 -3.46
CA THR A 84 6.53 -12.87 -2.52
C THR A 84 7.78 -11.99 -2.49
N ILE A 85 8.10 -11.46 -1.32
CA ILE A 85 9.32 -10.71 -1.05
C ILE A 85 10.36 -11.68 -0.51
N THR A 86 11.50 -11.79 -1.17
CA THR A 86 12.56 -12.76 -0.80
C THR A 86 13.36 -12.30 0.41
N ASP A 87 14.15 -13.21 0.98
CA ASP A 87 15.11 -12.94 2.05
C ASP A 87 16.08 -11.78 1.74
N SER A 88 16.59 -11.73 0.52
CA SER A 88 17.46 -10.66 0.03
C SER A 88 16.76 -9.30 -0.11
N GLN A 89 15.45 -9.30 -0.25
CA GLN A 89 14.62 -8.09 -0.39
C GLN A 89 14.05 -7.61 0.95
N SER A 90 14.08 -8.44 1.99
CA SER A 90 13.56 -8.12 3.34
C SER A 90 14.66 -7.99 4.40
N GLY A 91 15.93 -7.91 3.99
CA GLY A 91 17.11 -7.85 4.88
C GLY A 91 17.31 -6.51 5.61
N TYR A 92 16.25 -5.83 6.00
CA TYR A 92 16.31 -4.57 6.74
C TYR A 92 16.48 -4.80 8.25
N PRO A 93 17.12 -3.87 8.99
CA PRO A 93 17.21 -3.96 10.44
C PRO A 93 15.83 -4.04 11.11
N PRO A 94 15.64 -4.89 12.14
CA PRO A 94 14.39 -4.91 12.87
C PRO A 94 14.09 -3.56 13.52
N ALA A 95 12.95 -2.96 13.17
CA ALA A 95 12.50 -1.66 13.67
C ALA A 95 11.03 -1.42 13.33
N THR A 96 10.43 -0.41 13.95
CA THR A 96 9.12 0.14 13.57
C THR A 96 9.27 1.27 12.53
N GLY A 97 8.14 1.80 12.04
CA GLY A 97 8.10 2.96 11.17
C GLY A 97 8.41 2.66 9.70
N TYR A 98 8.40 1.37 9.31
CA TYR A 98 8.54 1.00 7.91
C TYR A 98 7.25 1.24 7.14
N THR A 99 7.39 1.59 5.87
CA THR A 99 6.28 1.66 4.91
C THR A 99 6.72 1.04 3.59
N VAL A 100 5.80 0.36 2.92
CA VAL A 100 5.96 -0.01 1.51
C VAL A 100 5.33 1.09 0.66
N GLN A 101 6.00 1.46 -0.43
CA GLN A 101 5.48 2.43 -1.40
C GLN A 101 5.45 1.81 -2.79
N LEU A 102 4.35 2.02 -3.51
CA LEU A 102 4.22 1.71 -4.93
C LEU A 102 4.42 3.02 -5.68
N ALA A 103 5.50 3.12 -6.46
CA ALA A 103 5.92 4.37 -7.10
C ALA A 103 6.00 4.25 -8.62
N ASN A 104 6.04 5.39 -9.31
CA ASN A 104 6.28 5.45 -10.74
C ASN A 104 7.67 4.85 -11.09
N PRO A 105 7.74 3.85 -11.98
CA PRO A 105 9.03 3.25 -12.38
C PRO A 105 10.02 4.20 -13.05
N LEU A 106 9.52 5.31 -13.61
CA LEU A 106 10.35 6.35 -14.24
C LEU A 106 10.64 7.51 -13.29
N ASN A 107 9.93 7.60 -12.15
CA ASN A 107 10.08 8.66 -11.17
C ASN A 107 9.70 8.20 -9.75
N SER A 108 10.66 7.67 -9.00
CA SER A 108 10.39 7.09 -7.67
C SER A 108 9.93 8.09 -6.59
N THR A 109 9.88 9.40 -6.87
CA THR A 109 9.26 10.39 -5.97
C THR A 109 7.76 10.51 -6.16
N GLU A 110 7.22 10.04 -7.28
CA GLU A 110 5.78 9.99 -7.54
C GLU A 110 5.21 8.67 -6.98
N ILE A 111 4.57 8.78 -5.82
CA ILE A 111 4.02 7.64 -5.08
C ILE A 111 2.55 7.44 -5.45
N TYR A 112 2.21 6.27 -5.98
CA TYR A 112 0.83 5.89 -6.31
C TYR A 112 0.09 5.37 -5.09
N ALA A 113 0.76 4.63 -4.21
CA ALA A 113 0.19 4.09 -2.98
C ALA A 113 1.26 3.91 -1.91
N GLN A 114 0.86 4.01 -0.64
CA GLN A 114 1.73 3.77 0.52
C GLN A 114 0.97 2.97 1.59
N SER A 115 1.64 2.03 2.23
CA SER A 115 1.07 1.26 3.33
C SER A 115 0.92 2.12 4.59
N GLN A 116 0.10 1.68 5.53
CA GLN A 116 0.26 2.11 6.92
C GLN A 116 1.67 1.76 7.41
N GLU A 117 2.17 2.51 8.40
CA GLU A 117 3.41 2.14 9.08
C GLU A 117 3.29 0.76 9.71
N PHE A 118 4.37 -0.02 9.65
CA PHE A 118 4.45 -1.35 10.24
C PHE A 118 5.86 -1.61 10.82
N GLU A 119 6.01 -2.76 11.47
CA GLU A 119 7.27 -3.24 12.03
C GLU A 119 7.90 -4.30 11.13
N ILE A 120 9.22 -4.29 11.01
CA ILE A 120 10.00 -5.46 10.59
C ILE A 120 10.55 -6.11 11.85
N LYS A 121 10.16 -7.36 12.12
CA LYS A 121 10.58 -8.13 13.28
C LYS A 121 11.90 -8.90 13.04
N PRO A 122 12.65 -9.28 14.08
CA PRO A 122 13.85 -10.09 13.95
C PRO A 122 13.62 -11.43 13.25
N LEU A 123 14.64 -11.91 12.53
CA LEU A 123 14.64 -13.24 11.91
C LEU A 123 14.26 -14.33 12.93
N GLY A 124 13.40 -15.26 12.53
CA GLY A 124 12.88 -16.32 13.38
C GLY A 124 11.62 -15.94 14.19
N SER A 125 11.15 -14.69 14.09
CA SER A 125 9.85 -14.30 14.64
C SER A 125 8.71 -15.03 13.92
N ALA A 126 7.61 -15.27 14.65
CA ALA A 126 6.38 -15.77 14.04
C ALA A 126 5.79 -14.74 13.07
N TYR A 127 5.13 -15.21 12.01
CA TYR A 127 4.40 -14.37 11.07
C TYR A 127 3.07 -13.87 11.66
N PRO A 128 2.53 -12.75 11.14
CA PRO A 128 1.16 -12.36 11.48
C PRO A 128 0.18 -13.43 11.04
N ALA A 129 -0.97 -13.50 11.72
CA ALA A 129 -2.04 -14.42 11.34
C ALA A 129 -2.50 -14.10 9.90
N SER A 130 -2.80 -15.13 9.12
CA SER A 130 -3.20 -15.03 7.72
C SER A 130 -4.54 -14.32 7.46
N SER A 131 -5.23 -13.89 8.51
CA SER A 131 -6.52 -13.19 8.48
C SER A 131 -6.51 -11.84 9.20
N ALA A 132 -5.33 -11.30 9.52
CA ALA A 132 -5.18 -9.95 10.05
C ALA A 132 -5.22 -8.90 8.92
#